data_AF-A0A5M3W0E4-F1
#
_entry.id   AF-A0A5M3W0E4-F1
#
_cell.length_a   1.000
_cell.length_b   1.000
_cell.length_c   1.000
_cell.angle_alpha   90.00
_cell.angle_beta   90.00
_cell.angle_gamma   90.00
#
_symmetry.space_group_name_H-M   'P 1'
#
loop_
_entity.id
_entity.type
_entity.pdbx_description
1 polymer ?
#
loop_
_entity_poly.entity_id
_entity_poly.type
_entity_poly.pdbx_seq_one_letter_code
_entity_poly.pdbx_strand_id
1 'polypeptide(L)'
;MSYVDPPAPRPLQPGETPPAPSSSDLLVPGGQTTTWVFNPEYQRLVDLWFQVLPLMEQLTTSLDKPYQMARSTDVWDAPVAKRYVQDIGEWRNRLGLYRQAVLTAISDEAADTPRWVPSKAGAPHAYS
;
A
#
# COMPACT_ATOMS: atom_id res chain seq x y z
N MET A 1 20.65 0.23 -7.85
CA MET A 1 19.91 1.24 -7.08
C MET A 1 19.05 0.50 -6.07
N SER A 2 19.00 0.95 -4.82
CA SER A 2 18.03 0.42 -3.85
C SER A 2 16.79 1.31 -3.92
N TYR A 3 15.67 0.76 -4.37
CA TYR A 3 14.39 1.44 -4.33
C TYR A 3 13.83 1.27 -2.92
N VAL A 4 13.45 2.37 -2.27
CA VAL A 4 12.91 2.34 -0.91
C VAL A 4 11.40 2.35 -1.02
N ASP A 5 10.76 1.30 -0.49
CA ASP A 5 9.30 1.21 -0.44
C ASP A 5 8.75 2.31 0.50
N PRO A 6 7.57 2.89 0.20
CA PRO A 6 6.91 3.83 1.08
C PRO A 6 6.42 3.15 2.38
N PRO A 7 6.03 3.91 3.41
CA PRO A 7 5.45 3.33 4.61
C PRO A 7 4.11 2.63 4.28
N ALA A 8 3.90 1.47 4.91
CA ALA A 8 2.65 0.74 4.81
C ALA A 8 1.49 1.53 5.48
N PRO A 9 0.28 1.49 4.93
CA PRO A 9 -0.91 2.01 5.59
C PRO A 9 -1.17 1.23 6.88
N ARG A 10 -1.51 1.96 7.96
CA ARG A 10 -1.62 1.41 9.30
C ARG A 10 -2.98 0.74 9.52
N PRO A 11 -3.05 -0.58 9.81
CA PRO A 11 -4.30 -1.24 10.19
C PRO A 11 -4.84 -0.67 11.50
N LEU A 12 -6.14 -0.86 11.74
CA LEU A 12 -6.78 -0.54 13.01
C LEU A 12 -6.06 -1.28 14.15
N GLN A 13 -5.53 -0.53 15.12
CA GLN A 13 -4.87 -1.12 16.28
C GLN A 13 -5.89 -1.45 17.38
N PRO A 14 -5.65 -2.51 18.19
CA PRO A 14 -6.48 -2.78 19.36
C PRO A 14 -6.50 -1.58 20.32
N GLY A 15 -7.70 -1.08 20.65
CA GLY A 15 -7.87 0.08 21.53
C GLY A 15 -7.67 1.44 20.84
N GLU A 16 -7.46 1.48 19.52
CA GLU A 16 -7.45 2.72 18.77
C GLU A 16 -8.86 3.32 18.73
N THR A 17 -8.99 4.56 19.18
CA THR A 17 -10.25 5.30 19.21
C THR A 17 -10.26 6.39 18.14
N PRO A 18 -11.45 6.79 17.66
CA PRO A 18 -11.60 7.92 16.75
C PRO A 18 -11.04 9.20 17.38
N PRO A 19 -10.65 10.20 16.57
CA PRO A 19 -10.27 11.51 17.07
C PRO A 19 -11.40 12.10 17.94
N ALA A 20 -11.01 12.85 18.98
CA ALA A 20 -11.98 13.49 19.87
C ALA A 20 -12.97 14.35 19.06
N PRO A 21 -14.28 14.31 19.38
CA PRO A 21 -15.28 15.07 18.65
C PRO A 21 -14.92 16.55 18.66
N SER A 22 -14.92 17.16 17.49
CA SER A 22 -14.64 18.58 17.32
C SER A 22 -15.84 19.41 17.80
N SER A 23 -15.61 20.64 18.25
CA SER A 23 -16.67 21.53 18.77
C SER A 23 -17.80 21.80 17.76
N SER A 24 -17.55 21.61 16.46
CA SER A 24 -18.56 21.61 15.40
C SER A 24 -19.52 20.42 15.43
N ASP A 25 -19.06 19.23 15.87
CA ASP A 25 -19.90 18.03 16.02
C ASP A 25 -20.90 18.17 17.18
N LEU A 26 -20.60 19.05 18.14
CA LEU A 26 -21.46 19.36 19.29
C LEU A 26 -22.58 20.37 18.97
N LEU A 27 -22.55 21.00 17.79
CA LEU A 27 -23.50 22.06 17.39
C LEU A 27 -24.68 21.55 16.56
N VAL A 28 -24.83 20.23 16.36
CA VAL A 28 -25.98 19.64 15.65
C VAL A 28 -27.24 19.77 16.53
N PRO A 29 -28.29 20.50 16.10
CA PRO A 29 -29.52 20.65 16.89
C PRO A 29 -30.21 19.28 17.02
N GLY A 30 -30.28 18.73 18.24
CA GLY A 30 -30.87 17.42 18.51
C GLY A 30 -29.99 16.46 19.34
N GLY A 31 -28.75 16.84 19.66
CA GLY A 31 -27.95 16.16 20.69
C GLY A 31 -27.55 14.71 20.38
N GLN A 32 -27.55 14.31 19.11
CA GLN A 32 -27.01 13.00 18.74
C GLN A 32 -25.49 13.07 18.65
N THR A 33 -24.82 12.34 19.54
CA THR A 33 -23.38 12.11 19.48
C THR A 33 -23.03 11.48 18.14
N THR A 34 -22.24 12.18 17.31
CA THR A 34 -21.67 11.60 16.09
C THR A 34 -20.92 10.31 16.45
N THR A 35 -21.47 9.17 16.03
CA THR A 35 -20.80 7.88 16.22
C THR A 35 -19.77 7.73 15.11
N TRP A 36 -18.52 7.47 15.44
CA TRP A 36 -17.46 7.27 14.45
C TRP A 36 -17.22 5.78 14.19
N VAL A 37 -16.92 5.44 12.95
CA VAL A 37 -16.52 4.08 12.56
C VAL A 37 -15.21 4.13 11.80
N PHE A 38 -14.42 3.07 11.89
CA PHE A 38 -13.22 2.93 11.09
C PHE A 38 -13.62 2.83 9.61
N ASN A 39 -12.95 3.59 8.76
CA ASN A 39 -13.34 3.73 7.36
C ASN A 39 -13.13 2.40 6.61
N PRO A 40 -14.20 1.77 6.08
CA PRO A 40 -14.07 0.54 5.31
C PRO A 40 -13.23 0.70 4.04
N GLU A 41 -13.25 1.87 3.40
CA GLU A 41 -12.43 2.14 2.20
C GLU A 41 -10.95 2.17 2.56
N TYR A 42 -10.59 2.82 3.67
CA TYR A 42 -9.22 2.79 4.18
C TYR A 42 -8.79 1.36 4.52
N GLN A 43 -9.65 0.56 5.14
CA GLN A 43 -9.34 -0.85 5.44
C GLN A 43 -9.05 -1.65 4.16
N ARG A 44 -9.79 -1.42 3.06
CA ARG A 44 -9.51 -2.08 1.78
C ARG A 44 -8.12 -1.73 1.25
N LEU A 45 -7.65 -0.49 1.43
CA LEU A 45 -6.29 -0.08 1.03
C LEU A 45 -5.22 -0.78 1.87
N VAL A 46 -5.48 -0.96 3.17
CA VAL A 46 -4.62 -1.76 4.06
C VAL A 46 -4.55 -3.20 3.58
N ASP A 47 -5.69 -3.83 3.30
CA ASP A 47 -5.75 -5.21 2.83
C ASP A 47 -5.06 -5.36 1.46
N LEU A 48 -5.26 -4.40 0.56
CA LEU A 48 -4.63 -4.35 -0.75
C LEU A 48 -3.11 -4.28 -0.63
N TRP A 49 -2.59 -3.43 0.27
CA TRP A 49 -1.15 -3.35 0.53
C TRP A 49 -0.57 -4.72 0.90
N PHE A 50 -1.17 -5.40 1.88
CA PHE A 50 -0.67 -6.69 2.37
C PHE A 50 -0.83 -7.82 1.34
N GLN A 51 -1.76 -7.71 0.40
CA GLN A 51 -1.89 -8.64 -0.72
C GLN A 51 -0.83 -8.38 -1.82
N VAL A 52 -0.58 -7.12 -2.16
CA VAL A 52 0.27 -6.72 -3.28
C VAL A 52 1.76 -6.81 -2.94
N LEU A 53 2.15 -6.43 -1.73
CA LEU A 53 3.54 -6.42 -1.28
C LEU A 53 4.30 -7.74 -1.55
N PRO A 54 3.80 -8.93 -1.13
CA PRO A 54 4.50 -10.19 -1.39
C PRO A 54 4.55 -10.55 -2.87
N LEU A 55 3.51 -10.22 -3.65
CA LEU A 55 3.50 -10.46 -5.11
C LEU A 55 4.56 -9.63 -5.82
N MET A 56 4.69 -8.35 -5.44
CA MET A 56 5.74 -7.49 -5.97
C MET A 56 7.13 -7.94 -5.53
N GLU A 57 7.27 -8.47 -4.31
CA GLU A 57 8.54 -9.01 -3.82
C GLU A 57 8.98 -10.21 -4.65
N GLN A 58 8.07 -11.15 -4.84
CA GLN A 58 8.29 -12.31 -5.69
C GLN A 58 8.65 -11.92 -7.13
N LEU A 59 7.94 -10.94 -7.70
CA LEU A 59 8.24 -10.45 -9.04
C LEU A 59 9.63 -9.81 -9.12
N THR A 60 9.97 -8.89 -8.21
CA THR A 60 11.27 -8.20 -8.22
C THR A 60 12.47 -9.12 -8.01
N THR A 61 12.30 -10.18 -7.22
CA THR A 61 13.36 -11.16 -6.91
C THR A 61 13.45 -12.30 -7.93
N SER A 62 12.44 -12.48 -8.79
CA SER A 62 12.40 -13.57 -9.79
C SER A 62 13.60 -13.60 -10.75
N LEU A 63 14.21 -12.44 -11.00
CA LEU A 63 15.36 -12.30 -11.91
C LEU A 63 16.71 -12.37 -11.18
N ASP A 64 16.73 -12.51 -9.85
CA ASP A 64 17.96 -12.51 -9.07
C ASP A 64 18.83 -13.71 -9.42
N LYS A 65 18.26 -14.91 -9.40
CA LYS A 65 18.98 -16.15 -9.74
C LYS A 65 19.46 -16.16 -11.20
N PRO A 66 18.62 -15.86 -12.21
CA PRO A 66 19.08 -15.71 -13.60
C PRO A 66 20.23 -14.71 -13.76
N TYR A 67 20.15 -13.57 -13.08
CA TYR A 67 21.21 -12.56 -13.13
C TYR A 67 22.52 -13.06 -12.53
N GLN A 68 22.48 -13.76 -11.39
CA GLN A 68 23.68 -14.33 -10.78
C GLN A 68 24.32 -15.39 -11.68
N MET A 69 23.50 -16.26 -12.27
CA MET A 69 23.98 -17.28 -13.22
C MET A 69 24.63 -16.66 -14.45
N ALA A 70 24.02 -15.61 -15.02
CA ALA A 70 24.54 -14.92 -16.19
C ALA A 70 25.86 -14.17 -15.92
N ARG A 71 26.10 -13.79 -14.66
CA ARG A 71 27.34 -13.11 -14.24
C ARG A 71 28.50 -14.07 -13.94
N SER A 72 28.24 -15.37 -13.82
CA SER A 72 29.28 -16.36 -13.59
C SER A 72 30.10 -16.59 -14.86
N THR A 73 31.39 -16.27 -14.79
CA THR A 73 32.37 -16.51 -15.87
C THR A 73 32.50 -17.99 -16.23
N ASP A 74 32.13 -18.89 -15.32
CA ASP A 74 32.18 -20.33 -15.55
C ASP A 74 31.13 -20.82 -16.56
N VAL A 75 30.07 -20.02 -16.79
CA VAL A 75 28.91 -20.41 -17.62
C VAL A 75 28.88 -19.66 -18.95
N TRP A 76 29.38 -18.42 -19.00
CA TRP A 76 29.23 -17.58 -20.19
C TRP A 76 30.43 -16.64 -20.45
N ASP A 77 31.53 -17.17 -20.97
CA ASP A 77 32.68 -16.36 -21.42
C ASP A 77 32.53 -15.94 -22.89
N ALA A 78 31.56 -15.05 -23.17
CA ALA A 78 31.33 -14.52 -24.52
C ALA A 78 30.77 -13.08 -24.49
N PRO A 79 31.06 -12.24 -25.50
CA PRO A 79 30.47 -10.89 -25.60
C PRO A 79 28.94 -10.84 -25.54
N VAL A 80 28.27 -11.91 -26.00
CA VAL A 80 26.81 -12.08 -25.93
C VAL A 80 26.32 -12.13 -24.46
N ALA A 81 27.11 -12.73 -23.57
CA ALA A 81 26.81 -12.82 -22.15
C ALA A 81 26.75 -11.44 -21.48
N LYS A 82 27.66 -10.54 -21.86
CA LYS A 82 27.70 -9.17 -21.32
C LYS A 82 26.41 -8.41 -21.66
N ARG A 83 25.93 -8.53 -22.90
CA ARG A 83 24.66 -7.92 -23.33
C ARG A 83 23.47 -8.50 -22.57
N TYR A 84 23.42 -9.81 -22.41
CA TYR A 84 22.34 -10.47 -21.67
C TYR A 84 22.31 -10.08 -20.18
N VAL A 85 23.48 -9.99 -19.52
CA VAL A 85 23.59 -9.51 -18.14
C VAL A 85 23.11 -8.06 -18.02
N GLN A 86 23.44 -7.21 -18.99
CA GLN A 86 22.95 -5.84 -19.03
C GLN A 86 21.42 -5.81 -19.15
N ASP A 87 20.85 -6.52 -20.12
CA ASP A 87 19.41 -6.56 -20.36
C ASP A 87 18.64 -7.06 -19.13
N ILE A 88 19.09 -8.14 -18.47
CA ILE A 88 18.49 -8.61 -17.21
C ILE A 88 18.63 -7.56 -16.11
N GLY A 89 19.79 -6.90 -16.00
CA GLY A 89 19.99 -5.82 -15.04
C GLY A 89 19.01 -4.67 -15.24
N GLU A 90 18.74 -4.29 -16.49
CA GLU A 90 17.74 -3.28 -16.84
C GLU A 90 16.33 -3.73 -16.46
N TRP A 91 15.95 -4.98 -16.74
CA TRP A 91 14.66 -5.53 -16.32
C TRP A 91 14.51 -5.56 -14.80
N ARG A 92 15.54 -5.95 -14.06
CA ARG A 92 15.55 -5.90 -12.58
C ARG A 92 15.29 -4.48 -12.06
N ASN A 93 15.95 -3.48 -12.66
CA ASN A 93 15.72 -2.09 -12.28
C ASN A 93 14.29 -1.65 -12.58
N ARG A 94 13.74 -2.01 -13.75
CA ARG A 94 12.34 -1.71 -14.11
C ARG A 94 11.36 -2.35 -13.14
N LEU A 95 11.57 -3.61 -12.75
CA LEU A 95 10.71 -4.27 -11.76
C LEU A 95 10.77 -3.57 -10.39
N GLY A 96 11.96 -3.13 -9.96
CA GLY A 96 12.11 -2.33 -8.75
C GLY A 96 11.34 -1.01 -8.79
N LEU A 97 11.41 -0.30 -9.93
CA LEU A 97 10.62 0.92 -10.16
C LEU A 97 9.11 0.65 -10.14
N TYR A 98 8.65 -0.43 -10.77
CA TYR A 98 7.22 -0.79 -10.76
C TYR A 98 6.71 -1.15 -9.36
N ARG A 99 7.50 -1.90 -8.58
CA ARG A 99 7.19 -2.17 -7.17
C ARG A 99 7.01 -0.86 -6.41
N GLN A 100 7.99 0.03 -6.50
CA GLN A 100 7.93 1.31 -5.81
C GLN A 100 6.70 2.11 -6.24
N ALA A 101 6.46 2.25 -7.54
CA ALA A 101 5.33 3.02 -8.06
C ALA A 101 3.97 2.49 -7.58
N VAL A 102 3.78 1.17 -7.58
CA VAL A 102 2.52 0.56 -7.12
C VAL A 102 2.33 0.72 -5.62
N LEU A 103 3.38 0.49 -4.82
CA LEU A 103 3.30 0.69 -3.38
C LEU A 103 3.08 2.17 -3.02
N THR A 104 3.70 3.10 -3.75
CA THR A 104 3.46 4.55 -3.60
C THR A 104 2.02 4.91 -3.88
N ALA A 105 1.43 4.42 -4.98
CA ALA A 105 0.03 4.69 -5.27
C ALA A 105 -0.92 4.23 -4.15
N ILE A 106 -0.67 3.07 -3.54
CA ILE A 106 -1.49 2.58 -2.42
C ILE A 106 -1.27 3.43 -1.16
N SER A 107 -0.01 3.82 -0.88
CA SER A 107 0.34 4.62 0.30
C SER A 107 -0.23 6.03 0.21
N ASP A 108 -0.14 6.67 -0.96
CA ASP A 108 -0.66 8.01 -1.22
C ASP A 108 -2.19 8.04 -1.09
N GLU A 109 -2.89 7.09 -1.72
CA GLU A 109 -4.35 6.97 -1.60
C GLU A 109 -4.77 6.74 -0.14
N ALA A 110 -4.01 5.94 0.62
CA ALA A 110 -4.27 5.75 2.04
C ALA A 110 -3.99 7.00 2.88
N ALA A 111 -3.02 7.83 2.50
CA ALA A 111 -2.73 9.09 3.17
C ALA A 111 -3.84 10.13 2.94
N ASP A 112 -4.44 10.13 1.75
CA ASP A 112 -5.57 11.01 1.38
C ASP A 112 -6.92 10.50 1.89
N THR A 113 -7.00 9.23 2.27
CA THR A 113 -8.23 8.61 2.80
C THR A 113 -8.33 8.75 4.33
N PRO A 114 -9.39 9.37 4.88
CA PRO A 114 -9.56 9.47 6.33
C PRO A 114 -9.74 8.09 6.95
N ARG A 115 -9.03 7.82 8.06
CA ARG A 115 -9.11 6.53 8.79
C ARG A 115 -10.43 6.33 9.53
N TRP A 116 -11.10 7.42 9.90
CA TRP A 116 -12.37 7.42 10.62
C TRP A 116 -13.38 8.24 9.85
N VAL A 117 -14.62 7.74 9.76
CA VAL A 117 -15.74 8.44 9.13
C VAL A 117 -16.95 8.44 10.07
N PRO A 118 -17.80 9.49 10.01
CA PRO A 118 -19.06 9.49 10.73
C PRO A 118 -19.95 8.32 10.30
N SER A 119 -20.42 7.56 11.27
CA SER A 119 -21.46 6.55 11.07
C SER A 119 -22.75 7.25 10.66
N LYS A 120 -23.35 6.81 9.55
CA LYS A 120 -24.70 7.26 9.15
C LYS A 120 -25.81 6.71 10.06
N ALA A 121 -25.47 5.95 11.10
CA ALA A 121 -26.41 5.40 12.07
C ALA A 121 -26.93 6.52 13.00
N GLY A 122 -27.89 7.31 12.52
CA GLY A 122 -28.43 8.42 13.30
C GLY A 122 -29.72 9.05 12.80
N ALA A 123 -30.32 8.63 11.68
CA ALA A 123 -31.69 9.04 11.38
C ALA A 123 -32.65 8.05 12.06
N PRO A 124 -33.27 8.35 13.22
CA PRO A 124 -34.47 7.63 13.61
C PRO A 124 -35.47 7.82 12.48
N HIS A 125 -35.90 6.72 11.87
CA HIS A 125 -37.06 6.72 10.98
C HIS A 125 -38.25 7.21 11.81
N ALA A 126 -38.54 8.52 11.74
CA ALA A 126 -39.84 9.03 12.13
C ALA A 126 -40.84 8.58 11.05
N TYR A 127 -41.96 8.03 11.53
CA TYR A 127 -43.19 7.62 10.84
C TYR A 127 -43.25 6.19 10.29
N SER A 128 -43.96 5.33 11.02
CA SER A 128 -45.26 4.76 10.59
C SER A 128 -46.10 4.44 11.82
#